data_AF-A0A942KXX2-F1
#
_entry.id   AF-A0A942KXX2-F1
#
_cell.length_a   1.000
_cell.length_b   1.000
_cell.length_c   1.000
_cell.angle_alpha   90.00
_cell.angle_beta   90.00
_cell.angle_gamma   90.00
#
_symmetry.space_group_name_H-M   'P 1'
#
loop_
_entity.id
_entity.type
_entity.pdbx_description
1 polymer ?
#
loop_
_entity_poly.entity_id
_entity_poly.type
_entity_poly.pdbx_seq_one_letter_code
_entity_poly.pdbx_strand_id
1 'polypeptide(L)'
;MVRTLDGVLPVEYLTPGDRIVTRSGARRLTSVSVQSRKVVDLVRIRASTIGHDRPEQDLLVSPGQPILIRDWRAKAIFGVPVAAIPASRLADGEFVCMETHAQVRLFTLRFDEDEVIYAEGLELACPAFLPELA
;
A
#
# COMPACT_ATOMS: atom_id res chain seq x y z
N MET A 1 1.91 1.06 9.50
CA MET A 1 0.98 2.07 10.02
C MET A 1 -0.01 2.51 8.95
N VAL A 2 -1.29 2.59 9.29
CA VAL A 2 -2.42 2.98 8.45
C VAL A 2 -3.20 4.08 9.16
N ARG A 3 -3.60 5.11 8.42
CA ARG A 3 -4.34 6.25 8.99
C ARG A 3 -5.82 5.90 9.20
N THR A 4 -6.29 6.03 10.43
CA THR A 4 -7.68 5.78 10.83
C THR A 4 -8.29 7.01 11.50
N LEU A 5 -9.59 7.01 11.78
CA LEU A 5 -10.22 8.08 12.57
C LEU A 5 -9.79 8.09 14.04
N ASP A 6 -9.32 6.95 14.57
CA ASP A 6 -8.82 6.83 15.95
C ASP A 6 -7.32 7.09 16.05
N GLY A 7 -6.71 7.56 14.95
CA GLY A 7 -5.28 7.82 14.84
C GLY A 7 -4.58 6.87 13.88
N VAL A 8 -3.25 6.88 13.93
CA VAL A 8 -2.42 6.02 13.08
C VAL A 8 -2.23 4.68 13.78
N LEU A 9 -2.68 3.60 13.15
CA LEU A 9 -2.65 2.25 13.72
C LEU A 9 -1.82 1.28 12.87
N PRO A 10 -1.09 0.32 13.48
CA PRO A 10 -0.49 -0.77 12.74
C PRO A 10 -1.57 -1.64 12.05
N VAL A 11 -1.24 -2.21 10.89
CA VAL A 11 -2.23 -2.91 10.04
C VAL A 11 -2.79 -4.16 10.72
N GLU A 12 -1.98 -4.81 11.56
CA GLU A 12 -2.34 -6.01 12.30
C GLU A 12 -3.30 -5.77 13.47
N TYR A 13 -3.60 -4.51 13.78
CA TYR A 13 -4.63 -4.13 14.76
C TYR A 13 -5.96 -3.76 14.10
N LEU A 14 -6.00 -3.66 12.78
CA LEU A 14 -7.22 -3.30 12.06
C LEU A 14 -8.19 -4.48 12.00
N THR A 15 -9.47 -4.17 12.20
CA THR A 15 -10.56 -5.14 12.21
C THR A 15 -11.72 -4.67 11.31
N PRO A 16 -12.56 -5.61 10.85
CA PRO A 16 -13.77 -5.24 10.12
C PRO A 16 -14.62 -4.28 10.94
N GLY A 17 -14.97 -3.15 10.34
CA GLY A 17 -15.74 -2.10 10.97
C GLY A 17 -14.96 -0.85 11.36
N ASP A 18 -13.62 -0.90 11.41
CA ASP A 18 -12.78 0.27 11.65
C ASP A 18 -12.93 1.29 10.53
N ARG A 19 -12.80 2.58 10.88
CA ARG A 19 -12.93 3.70 9.94
C ARG A 19 -11.56 4.17 9.50
N ILE A 20 -11.19 3.80 8.27
CA ILE A 20 -9.93 4.16 7.63
C ILE A 20 -10.09 5.51 6.95
N VAL A 21 -9.08 6.36 7.11
CA VAL A 21 -9.01 7.63 6.37
C VAL A 21 -8.58 7.31 4.95
N THR A 22 -9.44 7.61 3.99
CA THR A 22 -9.17 7.44 2.55
C THR A 22 -9.24 8.79 1.86
N ARG A 23 -8.85 8.83 0.59
CA ARG A 23 -9.01 10.03 -0.25
C ARG A 23 -10.48 10.43 -0.46
N SER A 24 -11.41 9.48 -0.37
CA SER A 24 -12.85 9.69 -0.52
C SER A 24 -13.56 10.05 0.80
N GLY A 25 -12.78 10.27 1.87
CA GLY A 25 -13.26 10.47 3.23
C GLY A 25 -13.08 9.22 4.10
N ALA A 26 -13.67 9.20 5.30
CA ALA A 26 -13.59 8.03 6.14
C ALA A 26 -14.42 6.88 5.55
N ARG A 27 -13.85 5.67 5.51
CA ARG A 27 -14.50 4.47 4.98
C ARG A 27 -14.37 3.32 5.95
N ARG A 28 -15.43 2.52 6.03
CA ARG A 28 -15.49 1.38 6.92
C ARG A 28 -14.79 0.19 6.24
N LEU A 29 -13.91 -0.49 6.97
CA LEU A 29 -13.41 -1.78 6.53
C LEU A 29 -14.54 -2.80 6.51
N THR A 30 -14.73 -3.45 5.37
CA THR A 30 -15.72 -4.53 5.22
C THR A 30 -15.12 -5.86 5.66
N SER A 31 -13.83 -6.08 5.38
CA SER A 31 -13.09 -7.24 5.85
C SER A 31 -11.58 -6.98 5.91
N VAL A 32 -10.90 -7.79 6.71
CA VAL A 32 -9.43 -7.87 6.75
C VAL A 32 -9.05 -9.33 6.57
N SER A 33 -8.38 -9.65 5.47
CA SER A 33 -7.87 -11.00 5.21
C SER A 33 -6.40 -11.06 5.62
N VAL A 34 -6.03 -12.10 6.37
CA VAL A 34 -4.65 -12.34 6.80
C VAL A 34 -4.18 -13.66 6.24
N GLN A 35 -3.11 -13.63 5.45
CA GLN A 35 -2.51 -14.82 4.87
C GLN A 35 -1.07 -14.97 5.37
N SER A 36 -0.79 -16.08 6.06
CA SER A 36 0.57 -16.49 6.36
C SER A 36 1.16 -17.18 5.13
N ARG A 37 2.25 -16.64 4.60
CA ARG A 37 2.95 -17.20 3.45
C ARG A 37 4.42 -17.41 3.76
N LYS A 38 5.02 -18.41 3.12
CA LYS A 38 6.44 -18.73 3.20
C LYS A 38 7.10 -18.47 1.86
N VAL A 39 8.36 -18.04 1.89
CA VAL A 39 9.18 -17.76 0.69
C VAL A 39 8.42 -16.84 -0.28
N VAL A 40 8.22 -15.58 0.13
CA VAL A 40 7.45 -14.60 -0.63
C VAL A 40 8.30 -13.41 -1.01
N ASP A 41 8.22 -13.02 -2.27
CA ASP A 41 8.80 -11.77 -2.75
C ASP A 41 7.91 -10.60 -2.38
N LEU A 42 8.50 -9.61 -1.73
CA LEU A 42 7.88 -8.33 -1.37
C LEU A 42 8.67 -7.19 -1.97
N VAL A 43 8.03 -6.04 -2.07
CA VAL A 43 8.71 -4.77 -2.35
C VAL A 43 8.86 -4.04 -1.03
N ARG A 44 10.12 -3.78 -0.65
CA ARG A 44 10.46 -2.83 0.40
C ARG A 44 10.58 -1.45 -0.20
N ILE A 45 9.81 -0.52 0.33
CA ILE A 45 9.97 0.91 0.07
C ILE A 45 10.63 1.49 1.31
N ARG A 46 11.89 1.93 1.20
CA ARG A 46 12.64 2.47 2.34
C ARG A 46 12.07 3.81 2.78
N ALA A 47 12.21 4.14 4.07
CA ALA A 47 11.79 5.44 4.59
C ALA A 47 12.34 6.63 3.76
N SER A 48 11.56 7.70 3.65
CA SER A 48 11.91 8.94 2.91
C SER A 48 12.24 8.80 1.40
N THR A 49 11.80 7.71 0.75
CA THR A 49 12.10 7.43 -0.67
C THR A 49 11.16 8.08 -1.68
N ILE A 50 9.87 8.19 -1.35
CA ILE A 50 8.80 8.62 -2.25
C ILE A 50 8.23 9.96 -1.76
N GLY A 51 8.73 11.06 -2.34
CA GLY A 51 8.27 12.42 -2.04
C GLY A 51 8.89 13.00 -0.76
N HIS A 52 8.17 13.90 -0.11
CA HIS A 52 8.61 14.62 1.10
C HIS A 52 8.60 13.71 2.33
N ASP A 53 9.71 13.03 2.61
CA ASP A 53 9.92 12.21 3.82
C ASP A 53 8.89 11.08 4.02
N ARG A 54 8.51 10.43 2.92
CA ARG A 54 7.63 9.26 2.94
C ARG A 54 8.28 8.07 2.23
N PRO A 55 8.01 6.83 2.64
CA PRO A 55 7.22 6.47 3.82
C PRO A 55 7.93 6.89 5.13
N GLU A 56 7.16 7.05 6.22
CA GLU A 56 7.70 7.44 7.53
C GLU A 56 8.65 6.37 8.10
N GLN A 57 8.37 5.10 7.79
CA GLN A 57 9.22 3.94 8.05
C GLN A 57 9.28 3.05 6.81
N ASP A 58 10.18 2.06 6.82
CA ASP A 58 10.21 1.05 5.76
C ASP A 58 8.84 0.37 5.61
N LEU A 59 8.28 0.41 4.41
CA LEU A 59 6.99 -0.19 4.08
C LEU A 59 7.20 -1.44 3.21
N LEU A 60 6.72 -2.58 3.68
CA LEU A 60 6.68 -3.83 2.90
C LEU A 60 5.30 -4.02 2.28
N VAL A 61 5.25 -4.19 0.97
CA VAL A 61 4.02 -4.44 0.21
C VAL A 61 4.19 -5.57 -0.78
N SER A 62 3.06 -6.16 -1.22
CA SER A 62 3.10 -7.12 -2.32
C SER A 62 3.57 -6.46 -3.62
N PRO A 63 4.26 -7.20 -4.52
CA PRO A 63 4.77 -6.62 -5.78
C PRO A 63 3.71 -5.98 -6.68
N GLY A 64 2.46 -6.47 -6.60
CA GLY A 64 1.32 -5.96 -7.36
C GLY A 64 0.60 -4.80 -6.69
N GLN A 65 0.92 -4.43 -5.45
CA GLN A 65 0.25 -3.34 -4.72
C GLN A 65 0.38 -2.03 -5.50
N PRO A 66 -0.71 -1.41 -5.97
CA PRO A 66 -0.61 -0.14 -6.66
C PRO A 66 -0.34 0.99 -5.65
N ILE A 67 0.73 1.73 -5.90
CA ILE A 67 1.12 2.94 -5.16
C ILE A 67 0.76 4.13 -6.02
N LEU A 68 0.06 5.10 -5.46
CA LEU A 68 -0.33 6.31 -6.17
C LEU A 68 0.84 7.31 -6.14
N ILE A 69 1.40 7.61 -7.31
CA ILE A 69 2.47 8.59 -7.49
C ILE A 69 1.88 9.84 -8.14
N ARG A 70 2.21 11.01 -7.57
CA ARG A 70 1.62 12.31 -7.93
C ARG A 70 2.66 13.42 -8.10
N ASP A 71 3.94 13.07 -8.06
CA ASP A 71 5.05 14.01 -8.22
C ASP A 71 5.54 14.01 -9.69
N TRP A 72 6.68 14.65 -9.91
CA TRP A 72 7.31 14.72 -11.23
C TRP A 72 7.54 13.34 -11.87
N ARG A 73 7.70 12.27 -11.08
CA ARG A 73 7.92 10.91 -11.59
C ARG A 73 6.69 10.38 -12.32
N ALA A 74 5.47 10.70 -11.87
CA ALA A 74 4.25 10.29 -12.57
C ALA A 74 4.22 10.85 -14.00
N LYS A 75 4.58 12.13 -14.15
CA LYS A 75 4.67 12.78 -15.46
C LYS A 75 5.85 12.26 -16.29
N ALA A 76 7.02 12.08 -15.66
CA ALA A 76 8.22 11.63 -16.36
C ALA A 76 8.14 10.19 -16.84
N ILE A 77 7.55 9.29 -16.05
CA ILE A 77 7.49 7.84 -16.35
C ILE A 77 6.23 7.50 -17.15
N PHE A 78 5.09 8.13 -16.88
CA PHE A 78 3.79 7.74 -17.45
C PHE A 78 3.08 8.86 -18.22
N GLY A 79 3.64 10.07 -18.29
CA GLY A 79 3.03 11.19 -19.02
C GLY A 79 1.75 11.76 -18.39
N VAL A 80 1.35 11.26 -17.22
CA VAL A 80 0.12 11.65 -16.51
C VAL A 80 0.42 12.35 -15.19
N PRO A 81 -0.46 13.25 -14.71
CA PRO A 81 -0.23 13.97 -13.45
C PRO A 81 -0.33 13.08 -12.21
N VAL A 82 -1.04 11.95 -12.32
CA VAL A 82 -1.22 10.97 -11.24
C VAL A 82 -1.27 9.58 -11.87
N ALA A 83 -0.52 8.63 -11.31
CA ALA A 83 -0.51 7.24 -11.77
C ALA A 83 -0.57 6.28 -10.57
N ALA A 84 -1.40 5.24 -10.67
CA ALA A 84 -1.35 4.09 -9.76
C ALA A 84 -0.41 3.05 -10.37
N ILE A 85 0.73 2.80 -9.72
CA ILE A 85 1.83 2.01 -10.28
C ILE A 85 2.07 0.81 -9.36
N PRO A 86 2.11 -0.43 -9.88
CA PRO A 86 2.49 -1.58 -9.08
C PRO A 86 3.85 -1.36 -8.41
N ALA A 87 3.96 -1.67 -7.12
CA ALA A 87 5.18 -1.44 -6.33
C ALA A 87 6.44 -2.04 -7.00
N SER A 88 6.32 -3.19 -7.65
CA SER A 88 7.42 -3.83 -8.39
C SER A 88 7.99 -2.97 -9.52
N ARG A 89 7.17 -2.13 -10.17
CA ARG A 89 7.64 -1.20 -11.22
C ARG A 89 8.32 0.04 -10.67
N LEU A 90 8.22 0.28 -9.37
CA LEU A 90 8.95 1.34 -8.69
C LEU A 90 10.32 0.87 -8.20
N ALA A 91 10.61 -0.44 -8.27
CA ALA A 91 11.87 -0.99 -7.78
C ALA A 91 13.07 -0.47 -8.59
N ASP A 92 13.97 0.23 -7.89
CA ASP A 92 15.24 0.75 -8.41
C ASP A 92 16.46 -0.02 -7.89
N GLY A 93 16.26 -0.89 -6.89
CA GLY A 93 17.30 -1.72 -6.29
C GLY A 93 18.11 -1.02 -5.19
N GLU A 94 17.82 0.25 -4.87
CA GLU A 94 18.53 1.02 -3.85
C GLU A 94 17.60 1.53 -2.74
N PHE A 95 16.49 2.14 -3.14
CA PHE A 95 15.50 2.73 -2.23
C PHE A 95 14.16 2.00 -2.27
N VAL A 96 13.83 1.41 -3.43
CA VAL A 96 12.73 0.48 -3.59
C VAL A 96 13.30 -0.85 -4.06
N CYS A 97 13.25 -1.86 -3.20
CA CYS A 97 13.94 -3.14 -3.39
C CYS A 97 12.97 -4.31 -3.42
N MET A 98 13.19 -5.24 -4.33
CA MET A 98 12.55 -6.56 -4.29
C MET A 98 13.32 -7.43 -3.30
N GLU A 99 12.63 -8.02 -2.33
CA GLU A 99 13.23 -8.85 -1.28
C GLU A 99 12.40 -10.12 -1.03
N THR A 100 13.08 -11.25 -0.93
CA THR A 100 12.44 -12.53 -0.58
C THR A 100 12.45 -12.75 0.93
N HIS A 101 11.28 -12.93 1.52
CA HIS A 101 11.13 -13.21 2.95
C HIS A 101 10.73 -14.67 3.21
N ALA A 102 11.40 -15.30 4.17
CA ALA A 102 11.16 -16.70 4.52
C ALA A 102 9.72 -16.95 5.04
N GLN A 103 9.17 -16.01 5.80
CA GLN A 103 7.81 -16.08 6.32
C GLN A 103 7.25 -14.68 6.59
N VAL A 104 6.04 -14.42 6.12
CA VAL A 104 5.35 -13.13 6.28
C VAL A 104 3.86 -13.32 6.53
N ARG A 105 3.22 -12.31 7.13
CA ARG A 105 1.76 -12.17 7.17
C ARG A 105 1.38 -11.05 6.21
N LEU A 106 0.59 -11.38 5.20
CA LEU A 106 0.02 -10.41 4.28
C LEU A 106 -1.37 -10.03 4.77
N PHE A 107 -1.57 -8.73 4.96
CA PHE A 107 -2.85 -8.15 5.35
C PHE A 107 -3.48 -7.50 4.11
N THR A 108 -4.70 -7.93 3.78
CA THR A 108 -5.49 -7.35 2.69
C THR A 108 -6.71 -6.70 3.27
N LEU A 109 -6.77 -5.37 3.14
CA LEU A 109 -7.90 -4.55 3.57
C LEU A 109 -8.94 -4.50 2.44
N ARG A 110 -10.22 -4.67 2.79
CA ARG A 110 -11.33 -4.58 1.83
C ARG A 110 -12.32 -3.50 2.24
N PHE A 111 -12.88 -2.87 1.21
CA PHE A 111 -13.88 -1.82 1.27
C PHE A 111 -15.02 -2.18 0.31
N ASP A 112 -16.14 -1.47 0.40
CA ASP A 112 -17.29 -1.65 -0.50
C ASP A 112 -17.00 -1.12 -1.92
N GLU A 113 -16.18 -0.08 -2.03
CA GLU A 113 -15.77 0.57 -3.27
C GLU A 113 -14.24 0.65 -3.36
N ASP A 114 -13.73 1.01 -4.54
CA ASP A 114 -12.31 1.27 -4.72
C ASP A 114 -11.88 2.45 -3.87
N GLU A 115 -10.87 2.24 -3.01
CA GLU A 115 -10.40 3.28 -2.11
C GLU A 115 -8.90 3.52 -2.22
N VAL A 116 -8.47 4.72 -1.87
CA VAL A 116 -7.04 5.05 -1.70
C VAL A 116 -6.80 5.37 -0.24
N ILE A 117 -6.03 4.52 0.43
CA ILE A 117 -5.70 4.66 1.84
C ILE A 117 -4.36 5.35 2.04
N TYR A 118 -4.12 5.83 3.27
CA TYR A 118 -2.81 6.34 3.68
C TYR A 118 -2.09 5.31 4.56
N ALA A 119 -1.00 4.75 4.07
CA ALA A 119 -0.15 3.80 4.81
C ALA A 119 1.31 4.29 4.83
N GLU A 120 1.88 4.45 6.03
CA GLU A 120 3.18 5.10 6.25
C GLU A 120 3.30 6.46 5.52
N GLY A 121 2.19 7.19 5.39
CA GLY A 121 2.12 8.45 4.64
C GLY A 121 2.01 8.32 3.11
N LEU A 122 2.15 7.12 2.55
CA LEU A 122 1.94 6.85 1.13
C LEU A 122 0.48 6.59 0.79
N GLU A 123 0.08 6.95 -0.43
CA GLU A 123 -1.24 6.66 -0.99
C GLU A 123 -1.23 5.29 -1.67
N LEU A 124 -1.97 4.32 -1.12
CA LEU A 124 -2.07 2.95 -1.64
C LEU A 124 -3.47 2.71 -2.18
N ALA A 125 -3.57 2.19 -3.41
CA ALA A 125 -4.87 1.82 -3.97
C ALA A 125 -5.32 0.46 -3.43
N CYS A 126 -6.57 0.41 -2.97
CA CYS A 126 -7.26 -0.77 -2.48
C CYS A 126 -8.52 -0.97 -3.33
N PRO A 127 -8.43 -1.71 -4.44
CA PRO A 127 -9.60 -1.99 -5.26
C PRO A 127 -10.58 -2.89 -4.49
N ALA A 128 -11.87 -2.61 -4.58
CA ALA A 128 -12.93 -3.40 -3.95
C ALA A 128 -12.88 -4.85 -4.43
N PHE A 129 -12.61 -5.03 -5.72
CA PHE A 129 -12.42 -6.32 -6.35
C PHE A 129 -10.98 -6.47 -6.84
N LEU A 130 -10.28 -7.47 -6.30
CA LEU A 130 -9.09 -8.00 -6.97
C LEU A 130 -9.59 -9.19 -7.79
N PRO A 131 -9.47 -9.20 -9.13
CA PRO A 131 -9.65 -10.44 -9.86
C PRO A 131 -8.67 -11.44 -9.25
N GLU A 132 -9.18 -12.62 -8.87
CA GLU A 132 -8.33 -13.72 -8.45
C GLU A 132 -7.24 -13.87 -9.51
N LEU A 133 -5.98 -13.70 -9.09
CA LEU A 133 -4.85 -14.02 -9.93
C LEU A 133 -4.90 -15.54 -10.13
N ALA A 134 -5.52 -15.96 -11.23
CA ALA A 134 -5.42 -17.29 -11.80
C ALA A 134 -3.98 -17.59 -12.23
#